data_AF-A0A7Y2DEY7-F1
#
_entry.id   AF-A0A7Y2DEY7-F1
#
_cell.length_a   1.000
_cell.length_b   1.000
_cell.length_c   1.000
_cell.angle_alpha   90.00
_cell.angle_beta   90.00
_cell.angle_gamma   90.00
#
_symmetry.space_group_name_H-M   'P 1'
#
loop_
_entity.id
_entity.type
_entity.pdbx_description
1 polymer ?
#
loop_
_entity_poly.entity_id
_entity_poly.type
_entity_poly.pdbx_seq_one_letter_code
_entity_poly.pdbx_strand_id
1 'polypeptide(L)' 'MIRHVVLLHWKPNTTPEQIQAVIDDLNALPADIPQLAGYSVGPDAGLAEGNADFVVIGEFATADHYKIYA' A
#
# COMPACT_ATOMS: atom_id res chain seq x y z
N MET A 1 7.17 9.98 -14.07
CA MET A 1 6.14 9.39 -13.19
C MET A 1 6.43 7.91 -13.04
N ILE A 2 6.58 7.44 -11.82
CA ILE A 2 6.82 6.04 -11.45
C ILE A 2 5.69 5.61 -10.53
N ARG A 3 5.18 4.40 -10.72
CA ARG A 3 4.17 3.79 -9.84
C ARG A 3 4.77 2.54 -9.19
N HIS A 4 4.88 2.57 -7.88
CA HIS A 4 5.26 1.43 -7.06
C HIS A 4 3.98 0.72 -6.62
N VAL A 5 3.80 -0.52 -7.06
CA VAL A 5 2.61 -1.33 -6.77
C VAL A 5 3.03 -2.54 -5.97
N VAL A 6 2.45 -2.70 -4.79
CA VAL A 6 2.66 -3.84 -3.90
C VAL A 6 1.33 -4.55 -3.70
N LEU A 7 1.35 -5.87 -3.88
CA LEU A 7 0.24 -6.75 -3.57
C LEU A 7 0.61 -7.56 -2.33
N LEU A 8 -0.27 -7.55 -1.32
CA LEU A 8 -0.04 -8.22 -0.05
C LEU A 8 -0.94 -9.44 0.06
N HIS A 9 -0.38 -10.51 0.61
CA HIS A 9 -1.13 -11.64 1.13
C HIS A 9 -0.99 -11.67 2.64
N TRP A 10 -2.10 -11.74 3.36
CA TRP A 10 -2.08 -11.89 4.80
C TRP A 10 -1.55 -13.27 5.17
N LYS A 11 -0.75 -13.34 6.24
CA LYS A 11 -0.30 -14.62 6.76
C LYS A 11 -1.49 -15.40 7.32
N PRO A 12 -1.44 -16.74 7.32
CA PRO A 12 -2.43 -17.54 8.04
C PRO A 12 -2.55 -17.07 9.49
N ASN A 13 -3.77 -16.91 9.99
CA ASN A 13 -4.11 -16.41 11.33
C ASN A 13 -3.82 -14.91 11.59
N THR A 14 -3.61 -14.09 10.55
CA THR A 14 -3.64 -12.64 10.72
C THR A 14 -5.04 -12.22 11.14
N THR A 15 -5.15 -11.55 12.28
CA THR A 15 -6.43 -11.15 12.87
C THR A 15 -7.02 -9.91 12.17
N PRO A 16 -8.35 -9.72 12.19
CA PRO A 16 -8.97 -8.49 11.69
C PRO A 16 -8.38 -7.22 12.31
N GLU A 17 -8.06 -7.24 13.60
CA GLU A 17 -7.46 -6.11 14.31
C GLU A 17 -6.05 -5.79 13.79
N GLN A 18 -5.25 -6.80 13.46
CA GLN A 18 -3.94 -6.60 12.85
C GLN A 18 -4.05 -6.06 11.42
N ILE A 19 -5.02 -6.55 10.64
CA ILE A 19 -5.29 -6.04 9.29
C ILE A 19 -5.69 -4.56 9.38
N GLN A 20 -6.62 -4.22 10.29
CA GLN A 20 -7.06 -2.84 10.46
C GLN A 20 -5.93 -1.93 10.90
N ALA A 21 -5.05 -2.37 11.81
CA ALA A 21 -3.87 -1.60 12.21
C ALA A 21 -2.95 -1.30 11.00
N VAL A 22 -2.71 -2.28 10.13
CA VAL A 22 -1.92 -2.06 8.90
C VAL A 22 -2.63 -1.07 7.97
N ILE A 23 -3.95 -1.17 7.81
CA ILE A 23 -4.73 -0.23 6.99
C ILE A 23 -4.60 1.19 7.54
N ASP A 24 -4.77 1.38 8.85
CA ASP A 24 -4.72 2.69 9.50
C ASP A 24 -3.32 3.30 9.35
N ASP A 25 -2.27 2.52 9.62
CA ASP A 25 -0.89 2.96 9.48
C ASP A 25 -0.57 3.37 8.04
N LEU A 26 -0.94 2.54 7.05
CA LEU A 26 -0.71 2.86 5.63
C LEU A 26 -1.47 4.12 5.21
N ASN A 27 -2.71 4.32 5.65
CA ASN A 27 -3.46 5.55 5.35
C ASN A 27 -2.83 6.82 5.96
N ALA A 28 -2.09 6.70 7.06
CA ALA A 28 -1.42 7.82 7.70
C ALA A 28 -0.09 8.21 7.02
N LEU A 29 0.61 7.26 6.38
CA LEU A 29 1.93 7.47 5.77
C LEU A 29 2.06 8.69 4.84
N PRO A 30 1.07 9.08 4.03
CA PRO A 30 1.21 10.23 3.14
C PRO A 30 1.54 11.55 3.87
N ALA A 31 1.13 11.68 5.14
CA ALA A 31 1.43 12.86 5.94
C ALA A 31 2.94 13.01 6.24
N ASP A 32 3.67 11.89 6.28
CA ASP A 32 5.06 11.84 6.70
C ASP A 32 6.04 11.67 5.52
N ILE A 33 5.56 11.46 4.30
CA ILE A 33 6.38 11.16 3.11
C ILE A 33 6.13 12.19 1.99
N PRO A 34 6.85 13.34 2.00
CA PRO A 34 6.68 14.40 1.00
C PRO A 34 7.01 14.00 -0.45
N GLN A 35 7.72 12.89 -0.65
CA GLN A 35 8.12 12.39 -1.97
C GLN A 35 6.97 11.74 -2.74
N LEU A 36 5.89 11.36 -2.05
CA LEU A 36 4.69 10.80 -2.66
C LEU A 36 3.96 11.88 -3.45
N ALA A 37 3.78 11.65 -4.74
CA ALA A 37 2.90 12.42 -5.61
C ALA A 37 1.43 11.93 -5.52
N GLY A 38 1.24 10.70 -5.04
CA GLY A 38 -0.06 10.06 -4.86
C GLY A 38 0.11 8.78 -4.04
N TYR A 39 -0.90 8.43 -3.25
CA TYR A 39 -0.88 7.24 -2.43
C TYR A 39 -2.29 6.69 -2.27
N SER A 40 -2.47 5.42 -2.64
CA SER A 40 -3.76 4.73 -2.57
C SER A 40 -3.56 3.33 -2.03
N VAL A 41 -4.42 2.94 -1.10
CA VAL A 41 -4.40 1.62 -0.46
C VAL A 41 -5.80 1.08 -0.37
N GLY A 42 -5.95 -0.24 -0.36
CA GLY A 42 -7.27 -0.83 -0.17
C GLY A 42 -7.30 -2.35 -0.19
N PRO A 43 -8.33 -2.95 0.41
CA PRO A 43 -8.55 -4.39 0.36
C PRO A 43 -8.98 -4.83 -1.03
N ASP A 44 -8.72 -6.10 -1.34
CA ASP A 44 -9.32 -6.74 -2.49
C ASP A 44 -10.85 -6.79 -2.37
N ALA A 45 -11.53 -6.67 -3.51
CA ALA A 45 -12.99 -6.63 -3.57
C ALA A 45 -13.64 -8.03 -3.61
N GLY A 46 -12.85 -9.11 -3.66
CA GLY A 46 -13.33 -10.49 -3.70
C GLY A 46 -14.01 -10.88 -5.02
N LEU A 47 -13.73 -10.16 -6.12
CA LEU A 47 -14.41 -10.35 -7.40
C LEU A 47 -13.80 -11.46 -8.28
N ALA A 48 -12.57 -11.88 -7.99
CA ALA A 48 -11.86 -12.91 -8.75
C ALA A 48 -11.07 -13.84 -7.82
N GLU A 49 -11.05 -15.13 -8.15
CA GLU A 49 -10.27 -16.12 -7.41
C GLU A 49 -8.77 -15.94 -7.66
N GLY A 50 -7.97 -16.16 -6.61
CA GLY A 50 -6.51 -16.08 -6.68
C GLY A 50 -5.94 -14.67 -6.56
N ASN A 51 -6.76 -13.66 -6.29
CA ASN A 51 -6.31 -12.30 -6.01
C ASN A 51 -5.47 -12.23 -4.73
N ALA A 52 -4.63 -11.19 -4.67
CA ALA A 52 -4.04 -10.75 -3.41
C ALA A 52 -5.12 -10.18 -2.47
N ASP A 53 -4.79 -10.03 -1.19
CA ASP A 53 -5.76 -9.58 -0.19
C ASP A 53 -5.83 -8.05 -0.09
N PHE A 54 -4.76 -7.35 -0.47
CA PHE A 54 -4.63 -5.90 -0.28
C PHE A 54 -3.63 -5.29 -1.28
N VAL A 55 -3.87 -4.04 -1.66
CA VAL A 55 -2.98 -3.27 -2.55
C VAL A 55 -2.41 -2.04 -1.86
N VAL A 56 -1.15 -1.73 -2.18
CA VAL A 56 -0.51 -0.44 -1.90
C VAL A 56 0.03 0.14 -3.19
N ILE A 57 -0.35 1.38 -3.49
CA ILE A 57 0.10 2.12 -4.67
C ILE A 57 0.73 3.43 -4.21
N GLY A 58 2.04 3.57 -4.41
CA GLY A 58 2.76 4.82 -4.26
C GLY A 58 3.14 5.41 -5.63
N GLU A 59 2.90 6.69 -5.83
CA GLU A 59 3.24 7.41 -7.06
C GLU A 59 4.37 8.41 -6.79
N PHE A 60 5.34 8.49 -7.70
CA PHE A 60 6.51 9.36 -7.58
C PHE A 60 6.73 10.14 -8.87
N ALA A 61 7.13 11.41 -8.74
CA ALA A 61 7.46 12.24 -9.88
C ALA A 61 8.73 11.74 -10.60
N THR A 62 9.76 11.37 -9.82
CA THR A 62 11.11 11.01 -10.29
C THR A 62 11.63 9.73 -9.62
N ALA A 63 12.68 9.14 -10.20
CA ALA A 63 13.38 8.00 -9.60
C ALA A 63 14.08 8.35 -8.29
N ASP A 64 14.55 9.60 -8.12
CA ASP A 64 15.22 10.02 -6.89
C ASP A 64 14.24 10.17 -5.73
N HIS A 65 13.01 10.64 -5.99
CA HIS A 65 11.93 10.65 -4.99
C HIS A 65 11.61 9.22 -4.51
N TYR A 66 11.53 8.25 -5.43
CA TYR A 66 11.34 6.85 -5.06
C TYR A 66 12.49 6.31 -4.20
N LYS A 67 13.74 6.63 -4.54
CA LYS A 67 14.92 6.17 -3.77
C LYS A 67 15.04 6.79 -2.37
N ILE A 68 14.50 7.99 -2.16
CA ILE A 68 14.44 8.60 -0.82
C ILE A 68 13.40 7.88 0.05
N TYR A 69 12.32 7.42 -0.57
CA TYR A 69 11.24 6.70 0.09
C TYR A 69 11.60 5.25 0.46
N ALA A 70 12.25 4.51 -0.44
CA ALA A 70 12.48 3.06 -0.35
C ALA A 70 13.61 2.68 0.61
#